data_AF-A0A841VBY7-F1
#
_entry.id   AF-A0A841VBY7-F1
#
_cell.length_a   1.000
_cell.length_b   1.000
_cell.length_c   1.000
_cell.angle_alpha   90.00
_cell.angle_beta   90.00
_cell.angle_gamma   90.00
#
_symmetry.space_group_name_H-M   'P 1'
#
loop_
_entity.id
_entity.type
_entity.pdbx_description
1 polymer ?
#
loop_
_entity_poly.entity_id
_entity_poly.type
_entity_poly.pdbx_seq_one_letter_code
_entity_poly.pdbx_strand_id
1 'polypeptide(L)'
;NWQGVIIYPHREIENSPKSRYQEFFESGRVNCYYLNQLDEGDSLGVKVLQLIVESEPNTLGQGKELIQQVRQQFQESLKRQDILELIETILIYKLPKLNRKEIEAMFSLSDLRETKVYQEALEEG
;
A
#
# COMPACT_ATOMS: atom_id res chain seq x y z
N ASN A 1 2.22 -3.09 -28.09
CA ASN A 1 0.87 -3.04 -27.48
C ASN A 1 0.98 -2.65 -26.02
N TRP A 2 0.90 -1.35 -25.72
CA TRP A 2 0.96 -0.84 -24.35
C TRP A 2 -0.44 -0.78 -23.72
N GLN A 3 -0.50 -0.86 -22.39
CA GLN A 3 -1.69 -0.62 -21.57
C GLN A 3 -1.34 0.31 -20.41
N GLY A 4 -2.29 1.14 -19.99
CA GLY A 4 -2.17 2.06 -18.87
C GLY A 4 -3.20 1.77 -17.79
N VAL A 5 -2.84 2.09 -16.55
CA VAL A 5 -3.71 1.92 -15.38
C VAL A 5 -3.77 3.22 -14.62
N ILE A 6 -4.98 3.65 -14.26
CA ILE A 6 -5.22 4.77 -13.36
C ILE A 6 -5.81 4.21 -12.07
N ILE A 7 -5.22 4.55 -10.94
CA ILE A 7 -5.68 4.08 -9.62
C ILE A 7 -6.22 5.29 -8.86
N TYR A 8 -7.47 5.19 -8.44
CA TYR A 8 -8.11 6.15 -7.55
C TYR A 8 -8.36 5.50 -6.17
N PRO A 9 -8.33 6.27 -5.08
CA PRO A 9 -8.78 5.75 -3.79
C PRO A 9 -10.29 5.45 -3.79
N HIS A 10 -11.08 6.36 -4.37
CA HIS A 10 -12.54 6.31 -4.43
C HIS A 10 -13.04 6.72 -5.81
N ARG A 11 -14.18 6.18 -6.24
CA ARG A 11 -14.77 6.51 -7.55
C ARG A 11 -15.27 7.95 -7.64
N GLU A 12 -15.72 8.48 -6.51
CA GLU A 12 -16.31 9.80 -6.36
C GLU A 12 -15.32 10.93 -6.69
N ILE A 13 -14.01 10.65 -6.58
CA ILE A 13 -12.95 11.62 -6.89
C ILE A 13 -12.30 11.39 -8.27
N GLU A 14 -12.85 10.47 -9.08
CA GLU A 14 -12.35 10.24 -10.43
C GLU A 14 -12.48 11.51 -11.27
N ASN A 15 -11.34 11.99 -11.77
CA ASN A 15 -11.24 13.16 -12.64
C ASN A 15 -10.63 12.80 -14.00
N SER A 16 -10.79 11.55 -14.43
CA SER A 16 -10.16 11.06 -15.64
C SER A 16 -10.67 11.84 -16.86
N PRO A 17 -9.79 12.23 -17.80
CA PRO A 17 -10.14 13.07 -18.94
C PRO A 17 -10.84 12.28 -20.05
N LYS A 18 -11.89 11.51 -19.71
CA LYS A 18 -12.59 10.56 -20.61
C LYS A 18 -13.08 11.21 -21.89
N SER A 19 -13.57 12.45 -21.86
CA SER A 19 -14.01 13.14 -23.09
C SER A 19 -12.86 13.44 -24.06
N ARG A 20 -11.66 13.79 -23.57
CA ARG A 20 -10.52 14.16 -24.43
C ARG A 20 -9.77 12.94 -24.95
N TYR A 21 -9.84 11.81 -24.24
CA TYR A 21 -9.08 10.60 -24.53
C TYR A 21 -9.96 9.34 -24.57
N GLN A 22 -11.22 9.50 -25.01
CA GLN A 22 -12.26 8.48 -24.97
C GLN A 22 -11.81 7.17 -25.62
N GLU A 23 -11.12 7.25 -26.76
CA GLU A 23 -10.58 6.10 -27.50
C GLU A 23 -9.72 5.18 -26.62
N PHE A 24 -8.90 5.72 -25.71
CA PHE A 24 -8.06 4.91 -24.84
C PHE A 24 -8.85 4.13 -23.79
N PHE A 25 -9.94 4.72 -23.29
CA PHE A 25 -10.81 4.06 -22.33
C PHE A 25 -11.73 3.03 -23.01
N GLU A 26 -12.33 3.39 -24.14
CA GLU A 26 -13.23 2.51 -24.90
C GLU A 26 -12.52 1.28 -25.48
N SER A 27 -11.27 1.46 -25.93
CA SER A 27 -10.45 0.34 -26.41
C SER A 27 -9.92 -0.56 -25.28
N GLY A 28 -10.15 -0.23 -24.01
CA GLY A 28 -9.58 -0.92 -22.85
C GLY A 28 -8.06 -0.76 -22.73
N ARG A 29 -7.46 0.18 -23.47
CA ARG A 29 -6.02 0.48 -23.42
C ARG A 29 -5.65 1.20 -22.12
N VAL A 30 -6.57 1.98 -21.56
CA VAL A 30 -6.46 2.60 -20.23
C VAL A 30 -7.62 2.15 -19.36
N ASN A 31 -7.32 1.56 -18.20
CA ASN A 31 -8.32 1.09 -17.25
C ASN A 31 -8.22 1.86 -15.92
N CYS A 32 -9.38 2.24 -15.36
CA CYS A 32 -9.47 2.86 -14.04
C CYS A 32 -9.83 1.80 -12.99
N TYR A 33 -9.08 1.77 -11.89
CA TYR A 33 -9.37 0.95 -10.72
C TYR A 33 -9.54 1.84 -9.49
N TYR A 34 -10.38 1.38 -8.57
CA TYR A 34 -10.71 2.12 -7.35
C TYR A 34 -10.36 1.24 -6.16
N LEU A 35 -9.42 1.68 -5.33
CA LEU A 35 -8.87 0.87 -4.24
C LEU A 35 -9.97 0.37 -3.29
N ASN A 36 -10.98 1.19 -3.02
CA ASN A 36 -12.11 0.83 -2.15
C ASN A 36 -13.13 -0.13 -2.80
N GLN A 37 -12.93 -0.55 -4.05
CA GLN A 37 -13.80 -1.46 -4.80
C GLN A 37 -13.07 -2.71 -5.30
N LEU A 38 -11.82 -2.91 -4.87
CA LEU A 38 -11.01 -4.08 -5.20
C LEU A 38 -11.40 -5.26 -4.29
N ASP A 39 -11.55 -6.46 -4.86
CA ASP A 39 -12.11 -7.63 -4.17
C ASP A 39 -11.03 -8.39 -3.37
N GLU A 40 -11.45 -9.13 -2.33
CA GLU A 40 -10.56 -9.87 -1.41
C GLU A 40 -9.69 -10.96 -2.06
N GLY A 41 -10.00 -11.34 -3.31
CA GLY A 41 -9.21 -12.26 -4.15
C GLY A 41 -7.96 -11.62 -4.76
N ASP A 42 -7.76 -10.32 -4.55
CA ASP A 42 -6.64 -9.60 -5.12
C ASP A 42 -5.30 -9.92 -4.42
N SER A 43 -4.22 -9.79 -5.19
CA SER A 43 -2.86 -10.08 -4.73
C SER A 43 -2.50 -9.35 -3.43
N LEU A 44 -1.53 -9.88 -2.66
CA LEU A 44 -1.09 -9.25 -1.41
C LEU A 44 -0.71 -7.76 -1.57
N GLY A 45 -0.10 -7.39 -2.71
CA GLY A 45 0.24 -6.00 -3.01
C GLY A 45 -0.99 -5.09 -3.14
N VAL A 46 -2.11 -5.60 -3.66
CA VAL A 46 -3.37 -4.86 -3.72
C VAL A 46 -3.93 -4.64 -2.31
N LYS A 47 -3.90 -5.68 -1.46
CA LYS A 47 -4.35 -5.55 -0.06
C LYS A 47 -3.52 -4.52 0.72
N VAL A 48 -2.22 -4.43 0.45
CA VAL A 48 -1.37 -3.37 1.00
C VAL A 48 -1.80 -2.00 0.51
N LEU A 49 -2.11 -1.81 -0.77
CA LEU A 49 -2.64 -0.54 -1.28
C LEU A 49 -4.02 -0.19 -0.70
N GLN A 50 -4.85 -1.18 -0.37
CA GLN A 50 -6.15 -0.93 0.27
C GLN A 50 -6.03 -0.31 1.67
N LEU A 51 -4.89 -0.48 2.36
CA LEU A 51 -4.60 0.26 3.59
C LEU A 51 -4.67 1.78 3.38
N ILE A 52 -4.48 2.31 2.17
CA ILE A 52 -4.58 3.74 1.86
C ILE A 52 -6.02 4.26 2.04
N VAL A 53 -7.03 3.41 1.78
CA VAL A 53 -8.46 3.79 1.82
C VAL A 53 -9.24 3.22 3.00
N GLU A 54 -8.61 2.35 3.79
CA GLU A 54 -9.20 1.81 5.03
C GLU A 54 -9.53 2.90 6.06
N SER A 55 -10.41 2.65 7.02
CA SER A 55 -10.62 3.55 8.14
C SER A 55 -9.46 3.49 9.15
N GLU A 56 -9.12 4.60 9.81
CA GLU A 56 -8.07 4.60 10.86
C GLU A 56 -8.27 3.49 11.93
N PRO A 57 -9.48 3.25 12.47
CA PRO A 57 -9.69 2.22 13.49
C PRO A 57 -9.33 0.80 13.03
N ASN A 58 -9.52 0.49 11.75
CA ASN A 58 -9.27 -0.83 11.18
C ASN A 58 -7.84 -0.98 10.63
N THR A 59 -7.23 0.13 10.22
CA THR A 59 -5.91 0.17 9.55
C THR A 59 -4.84 -0.56 10.36
N LEU A 60 -4.84 -0.40 11.68
CA LEU A 60 -3.84 -1.06 12.54
C LEU A 60 -4.00 -2.58 12.53
N GLY A 61 -5.24 -3.08 12.60
CA GLY A 61 -5.52 -4.52 12.60
C GLY A 61 -5.11 -5.17 11.28
N GLN A 62 -5.55 -4.58 10.16
CA GLN A 62 -5.19 -5.08 8.83
C GLN A 62 -3.68 -4.96 8.55
N GLY A 63 -3.03 -3.88 9.00
CA GLY A 63 -1.59 -3.73 8.87
C GLY A 63 -0.81 -4.86 9.55
N LYS A 64 -1.21 -5.26 10.77
CA LYS A 64 -0.59 -6.40 11.48
C LYS A 64 -0.77 -7.71 10.71
N GLU A 65 -1.97 -7.94 10.20
CA GLU A 65 -2.28 -9.15 9.44
C GLU A 65 -1.45 -9.23 8.16
N LEU A 66 -1.35 -8.12 7.42
CA LEU A 66 -0.57 -8.05 6.18
C LEU A 66 0.92 -8.26 6.43
N ILE A 67 1.50 -7.67 7.49
CA ILE A 67 2.89 -7.92 7.88
C ILE A 67 3.12 -9.43 8.11
N GLN A 68 2.19 -10.10 8.81
CA GLN A 68 2.28 -11.54 9.03
C GLN A 68 2.18 -12.34 7.72
N GLN A 69 1.23 -12.00 6.84
CA GLN A 69 1.07 -12.65 5.54
C GLN A 69 2.31 -12.50 4.66
N VAL A 70 2.91 -11.29 4.62
CA VAL A 70 4.14 -11.01 3.86
C VAL A 70 5.29 -11.91 4.33
N ARG A 71 5.48 -12.07 5.66
CA ARG A 71 6.51 -12.96 6.22
C ARG A 71 6.29 -14.44 5.89
N GLN A 72 5.04 -14.87 5.85
CA GLN A 72 4.70 -16.27 5.56
C GLN A 72 4.86 -16.59 4.08
N GLN A 73 4.49 -15.66 3.20
CA GLN A 73 4.46 -15.87 1.76
C GLN A 73 5.84 -15.64 1.10
N PHE A 74 6.66 -14.75 1.66
CA PHE A 74 7.97 -14.42 1.10
C PHE A 74 9.09 -14.81 2.07
N GLN A 75 10.04 -15.62 1.59
CA GLN A 75 11.32 -15.81 2.27
C GLN A 75 12.10 -14.49 2.33
N GLU A 76 13.20 -14.46 3.09
CA GLU A 76 14.12 -13.32 3.14
C GLU A 76 14.55 -12.94 1.72
N SER A 77 13.99 -11.83 1.22
CA SER A 77 14.10 -11.40 -0.17
C SER A 77 13.80 -9.92 -0.29
N LEU A 78 14.35 -9.28 -1.34
CA LEU A 78 14.09 -7.87 -1.65
C LEU A 78 12.59 -7.56 -1.75
N LYS A 79 11.80 -8.47 -2.32
CA LYS A 79 10.33 -8.31 -2.42
C LYS A 79 9.65 -8.25 -1.06
N ARG A 80 10.12 -9.02 -0.07
CA ARG A 80 9.59 -8.97 1.29
C ARG A 80 9.86 -7.59 1.90
N GLN A 81 11.10 -7.11 1.77
CA GLN A 81 11.53 -5.81 2.27
C GLN A 81 10.71 -4.67 1.65
N ASP A 82 10.60 -4.63 0.31
CA ASP A 82 9.85 -3.60 -0.41
C ASP A 82 8.38 -3.50 0.04
N ILE A 83 7.73 -4.65 0.26
CA ILE A 83 6.33 -4.67 0.70
C ILE A 83 6.20 -4.25 2.16
N LEU A 84 7.10 -4.67 3.04
CA LEU A 84 7.10 -4.27 4.45
C LEU A 84 7.36 -2.76 4.61
N GLU A 85 8.28 -2.20 3.82
CA GLU A 85 8.56 -0.76 3.78
C GLU A 85 7.34 0.05 3.31
N LEU A 86 6.62 -0.45 2.31
CA LEU A 86 5.37 0.17 1.85
C LEU A 86 4.30 0.16 2.94
N ILE A 87 4.15 -0.97 3.66
CA ILE A 87 3.21 -1.06 4.79
C ILE A 87 3.61 -0.07 5.89
N GLU A 88 4.89 -0.03 6.28
CA GLU A 88 5.40 0.90 7.30
C GLU A 88 5.07 2.34 6.92
N THR A 89 5.36 2.72 5.67
CA THR A 89 5.10 4.06 5.15
C THR A 89 3.60 4.38 5.25
N ILE A 90 2.72 3.52 4.74
CA ILE A 90 1.27 3.77 4.79
C ILE A 90 0.80 3.94 6.24
N LEU A 91 1.27 3.11 7.17
CA LEU A 91 0.90 3.19 8.59
C LEU A 91 1.35 4.51 9.23
N ILE A 92 2.58 4.96 8.96
CA ILE A 92 3.11 6.23 9.48
C ILE A 92 2.26 7.41 9.00
N TYR A 93 1.94 7.47 7.70
CA TYR A 93 1.15 8.56 7.15
C TYR A 93 -0.32 8.52 7.58
N LYS A 94 -0.88 7.32 7.73
CA LYS A 94 -2.30 7.14 8.03
C LYS A 94 -2.65 7.19 9.51
N LEU A 95 -1.70 6.83 10.38
CA LEU A 95 -1.88 6.78 11.82
C LEU A 95 -0.93 7.76 12.52
N PRO A 96 -0.98 9.07 12.22
CA PRO A 96 0.00 10.05 12.72
C PRO A 96 -0.03 10.25 14.25
N LYS A 97 -1.08 9.75 14.92
CA LYS A 97 -1.22 9.78 16.38
C LYS A 97 -0.54 8.59 17.07
N LEU A 98 -0.28 7.50 16.35
CA LEU A 98 0.54 6.41 16.87
C LEU A 98 1.98 6.88 16.85
N ASN A 99 2.68 6.66 17.95
CA ASN A 99 4.10 6.92 17.97
C ASN A 99 4.81 5.85 17.14
N ARG A 100 5.97 6.21 16.61
CA ARG A 100 6.76 5.31 15.75
C ARG A 100 7.06 3.97 16.41
N LYS A 101 7.35 3.95 17.72
CA LYS A 101 7.64 2.71 18.45
C LYS A 101 6.46 1.73 18.46
N GLU A 102 5.24 2.24 18.46
CA GLU A 102 4.02 1.42 18.38
C GLU A 102 3.87 0.77 17.00
N ILE A 103 4.23 1.49 15.94
CA ILE A 103 4.26 0.94 14.56
C ILE A 103 5.40 -0.06 14.44
N GLU A 104 6.60 0.29 14.91
CA GLU A 104 7.78 -0.59 14.90
C GLU A 104 7.55 -1.90 15.65
N ALA A 105 6.81 -1.87 16.76
CA ALA A 105 6.47 -3.09 17.51
C ALA A 105 5.62 -4.10 16.72
N MET A 106 5.03 -3.70 15.57
CA MET A 106 4.35 -4.62 14.64
C MET A 106 5.33 -5.40 13.77
N PHE A 107 6.54 -4.85 13.58
CA PHE A 107 7.60 -5.42 12.79
C PHE A 107 8.59 -6.20 13.69
N SER A 108 9.34 -7.14 13.11
CA SER A 108 10.47 -7.73 13.81
C SER A 108 11.65 -6.76 13.71
N LEU A 109 12.61 -6.86 14.63
CA LEU A 109 13.83 -6.04 14.58
C LEU A 109 14.64 -6.26 13.30
N SER A 110 14.57 -7.45 12.70
CA SER A 110 15.22 -7.74 11.40
C SER A 110 14.50 -7.03 10.26
N ASP A 111 13.17 -7.02 10.26
CA ASP A 111 12.36 -6.39 9.21
C ASP A 111 12.56 -4.87 9.18
N LEU A 112 12.58 -4.22 10.35
CA LEU A 112 12.73 -2.77 10.45
C LEU A 112 14.10 -2.26 10.03
N ARG A 113 15.18 -2.93 10.46
CA ARG A 113 16.54 -2.47 10.16
C ARG A 113 16.84 -2.38 8.67
N GLU A 114 16.07 -3.10 7.87
CA GLU A 114 16.25 -3.18 6.43
C GLU A 114 15.37 -2.19 5.66
N THR A 115 14.39 -1.53 6.29
CA THR A 115 13.60 -0.49 5.62
C THR A 115 14.35 0.85 5.58
N LYS A 116 14.26 1.58 4.47
CA LYS A 116 14.92 2.89 4.36
C LYS A 116 14.32 3.91 5.32
N VAL A 117 13.00 3.86 5.51
CA VAL A 117 12.28 4.71 6.46
C VAL A 117 12.87 4.60 7.87
N TYR A 118 13.29 3.40 8.28
CA TYR A 118 13.99 3.19 9.55
C TYR A 118 15.42 3.75 9.55
N GLN A 119 16.18 3.56 8.48
CA GLN A 119 17.56 4.05 8.36
C GLN A 119 17.64 5.58 8.35
N GLU A 120 16.80 6.25 7.55
CA GLU A 120 16.75 7.71 7.46
C GLU A 120 16.43 8.34 8.83
N ALA A 121 15.55 7.72 9.59
CA ALA A 121 15.18 8.21 10.92
C ALA A 121 16.24 8.00 12.01
N LEU A 122 17.15 7.04 11.82
CA LEU A 122 18.33 6.92 12.68
C LEU A 122 19.37 7.98 12.35
N GLU A 123 19.44 8.44 11.09
CA GLU A 123 20.38 9.47 10.63
C GLU A 123 19.93 10.89 11.01
N GLU A 124 18.62 11.13 11.10
CA GLU A 124 18.05 12.42 11.53
C GLU A 124 18.01 12.61 13.07
N GLY A 125 18.42 11.59 13.84
CA GLY A 125 18.37 11.55 15.32
C GLY A 125 19.66 11.90 16.05
#